data_AF-A0A3M1AUK0-F1
#
_entry.id   AF-A0A3M1AUK0-F1
#
_cell.length_a   1.000
_cell.length_b   1.000
_cell.length_c   1.000
_cell.angle_alpha   90.00
_cell.angle_beta   90.00
_cell.angle_gamma   90.00
#
_symmetry.space_group_name_H-M   'P 1'
#
loop_
_entity.id
_entity.type
_entity.pdbx_description
1 polymer ?
#
loop_
_entity_poly.entity_id
_entity_poly.type
_entity_poly.pdbx_seq_one_letter_code
_entity_poly.pdbx_strand_id
1 'polypeptide(L)'
;MKRWLFTTLFFLSLANFVWAQGYHHGRGHNGNWPDSLTTLTVTGTILIDASHVHPVYYLDTNADGQADYHLAFGPYWYQPASGAKWPEAGQTVTIAGALNDFMTPPSIIVFELNGLKWREPVEFGMFGWNGHDPWEAHGDTLTVTGVVLADTTYFYTHYYLDTDNDGLPEYQLGFGPPWYVPGKDVSRPAPGETVTIFGRLHDENMAGVPMLTVYSINGVQWQNPFGPAPWAGSWMHRDRDDSARVFCVNDSSNWIQFPPGNMGRRHGMG
;
A
#
# COMPACT_ATOMS: atom_id res chain seq x y z
N MET A 1 -15.22 -16.94 -69.66
CA MET A 1 -15.64 -18.10 -68.85
C MET A 1 -15.67 -17.69 -67.39
N LYS A 2 -16.84 -17.74 -66.75
CA LYS A 2 -17.06 -17.52 -65.32
C LYS A 2 -16.59 -18.75 -64.54
N ARG A 3 -15.87 -18.59 -63.43
CA ARG A 3 -15.78 -19.58 -62.34
C ARG A 3 -15.25 -18.96 -61.03
N TRP A 4 -16.21 -18.78 -60.12
CA TRP A 4 -16.18 -18.93 -58.65
C TRP A 4 -15.22 -18.11 -57.78
N LEU A 5 -15.80 -17.03 -57.24
CA LEU A 5 -15.56 -16.50 -55.90
C LEU A 5 -15.59 -17.64 -54.86
N PHE A 6 -14.51 -17.82 -54.10
CA PHE A 6 -14.57 -18.48 -52.79
C PHE A 6 -14.30 -17.42 -51.72
N THR A 7 -15.39 -16.87 -51.19
CA THR A 7 -15.39 -16.03 -50.00
C THR A 7 -15.26 -16.94 -48.79
N THR A 8 -14.06 -17.07 -48.23
CA THR A 8 -13.88 -17.73 -46.93
C THR A 8 -14.12 -16.69 -45.84
N LEU A 9 -15.35 -16.66 -45.34
CA LEU A 9 -15.77 -15.96 -44.13
C LEU A 9 -15.09 -16.63 -42.93
N PHE A 10 -14.13 -15.97 -42.30
CA PHE A 10 -13.59 -16.40 -41.01
C PHE A 10 -14.47 -15.79 -39.90
N PHE A 11 -15.57 -16.48 -39.58
CA PHE A 11 -16.31 -16.28 -38.33
C PHE A 11 -15.69 -17.22 -37.29
N LEU A 12 -14.85 -16.70 -36.39
CA LEU A 12 -14.54 -17.38 -35.13
C LEU A 12 -15.01 -16.51 -33.97
N SER A 13 -16.22 -16.85 -33.53
CA SER A 13 -16.77 -16.78 -32.17
C SER A 13 -16.08 -15.86 -31.15
N LEU A 14 -16.78 -14.76 -30.86
CA LEU A 14 -16.89 -14.20 -29.51
C LEU A 14 -17.40 -15.29 -28.56
N ALA A 15 -16.48 -16.06 -27.97
CA ALA A 15 -16.78 -16.90 -26.83
C ALA A 15 -16.59 -16.06 -25.57
N ASN A 16 -17.72 -15.85 -24.89
CA ASN A 16 -17.84 -15.27 -23.56
C ASN A 16 -16.77 -15.79 -22.60
N PHE A 17 -15.89 -14.92 -22.11
CA PHE A 17 -15.29 -15.09 -20.79
C PHE A 17 -16.09 -14.23 -19.80
N VAL A 18 -17.25 -14.77 -19.42
CA VAL A 18 -17.83 -14.46 -18.11
C VAL A 18 -16.94 -15.18 -17.10
N TRP A 19 -16.00 -14.45 -16.49
CA TRP A 19 -15.38 -14.96 -15.28
C TRP A 19 -16.41 -14.84 -14.16
N ALA A 20 -16.88 -16.01 -13.74
CA ALA A 20 -17.76 -16.22 -12.63
C ALA A 20 -17.25 -15.50 -11.38
N GLN A 21 -18.14 -14.80 -10.70
CA GLN A 21 -17.93 -14.35 -9.33
C GLN A 21 -17.57 -15.57 -8.47
N GLY A 22 -16.30 -15.67 -8.08
CA GLY A 22 -15.82 -16.60 -7.08
C GLY A 22 -16.42 -16.24 -5.73
N TYR A 23 -17.49 -16.95 -5.39
CA TYR A 23 -18.14 -16.97 -4.09
C TYR A 23 -17.18 -17.58 -3.05
N HIS A 24 -16.28 -16.77 -2.48
CA HIS A 24 -15.36 -17.22 -1.42
C HIS A 24 -16.02 -17.05 -0.05
N HIS A 25 -16.79 -18.06 0.35
CA HIS A 25 -17.19 -18.24 1.75
C HIS A 25 -16.11 -19.01 2.52
N GLY A 26 -15.65 -18.43 3.63
CA GLY A 26 -15.12 -19.16 4.77
C GLY A 26 -13.61 -19.45 4.75
N ARG A 27 -12.80 -18.52 5.24
CA ARG A 27 -11.56 -18.85 5.96
C ARG A 27 -11.64 -18.28 7.37
N GLY A 28 -11.44 -19.17 8.33
CA GLY A 28 -11.77 -18.99 9.74
C GLY A 28 -10.90 -17.97 10.45
N HIS A 29 -11.53 -17.42 11.48
CA HIS A 29 -11.02 -16.63 12.60
C HIS A 29 -9.53 -16.84 12.94
N ASN A 30 -8.71 -15.87 12.58
CA ASN A 30 -7.96 -15.02 13.51
C ASN A 30 -7.58 -13.75 12.73
N GLY A 31 -8.11 -12.60 13.16
CA GLY A 31 -8.00 -11.37 12.42
C GLY A 31 -6.56 -10.86 12.34
N ASN A 32 -6.13 -10.45 11.14
CA ASN A 32 -5.24 -9.34 10.82
C ASN A 32 -4.91 -9.43 9.31
N TRP A 33 -5.47 -8.52 8.49
CA TRP A 33 -5.35 -8.52 7.01
C TRP A 33 -5.88 -9.81 6.31
N PRO A 34 -6.08 -9.84 4.98
CA PRO A 34 -6.13 -11.11 4.24
C PRO A 34 -4.74 -11.77 4.35
N ASP A 35 -4.58 -12.56 5.40
CA ASP A 35 -3.32 -13.10 5.95
C ASP A 35 -2.66 -14.19 5.08
N SER A 36 -2.41 -13.93 3.80
CA SER A 36 -1.40 -14.65 2.99
C SER A 36 -1.30 -14.04 1.59
N LEU A 37 -0.63 -12.88 1.47
CA LEU A 37 0.02 -12.62 0.19
C LEU A 37 0.98 -13.79 -0.03
N THR A 38 0.67 -14.63 -1.01
CA THR A 38 1.47 -15.81 -1.28
C THR A 38 2.82 -15.33 -1.80
N THR A 39 3.89 -15.68 -1.10
CA THR A 39 5.22 -15.40 -1.63
C THR A 39 5.47 -16.34 -2.80
N LEU A 40 6.08 -15.81 -3.85
CA LEU A 40 6.48 -16.60 -4.99
C LEU A 40 7.85 -16.17 -5.49
N THR A 41 8.50 -17.10 -6.18
CA THR A 41 9.69 -16.83 -6.99
C THR A 41 9.35 -17.15 -8.43
N VAL A 42 9.52 -16.17 -9.33
CA VAL A 42 9.19 -16.31 -10.75
C VAL A 42 10.27 -15.70 -11.62
N THR A 43 10.48 -16.30 -12.78
CA THR A 43 11.41 -15.81 -13.80
C THR A 43 10.61 -15.38 -15.03
N GLY A 44 10.96 -14.24 -15.60
CA GLY A 44 10.32 -13.73 -16.81
C GLY A 44 11.13 -12.61 -17.45
N THR A 45 10.63 -12.13 -18.58
CA THR A 45 11.17 -11.02 -19.36
C THR A 45 10.51 -9.71 -18.91
N ILE A 46 11.32 -8.68 -18.69
CA ILE A 46 10.84 -7.37 -18.27
C ILE A 46 10.21 -6.62 -19.45
N LEU A 47 8.99 -6.12 -19.22
CA LEU A 47 8.34 -5.14 -20.08
C LEU A 47 8.27 -3.81 -19.31
N ILE A 48 8.50 -2.70 -20.00
CA ILE A 48 8.50 -1.36 -19.40
C ILE A 48 7.50 -0.49 -20.15
N ASP A 49 6.53 0.07 -19.42
CA ASP A 49 5.65 1.11 -19.93
C ASP A 49 6.17 2.48 -19.47
N ALA A 50 6.71 3.23 -20.43
CA ALA A 50 7.25 4.57 -20.23
C ALA A 50 6.24 5.71 -20.53
N SER A 51 4.96 5.41 -20.72
CA SER A 51 3.92 6.43 -20.98
C SER A 51 3.49 7.21 -19.74
N HIS A 52 3.88 6.75 -18.56
CA HIS A 52 3.60 7.38 -17.26
C HIS A 52 4.72 8.35 -16.85
N VAL A 53 4.47 9.17 -15.83
CA VAL A 53 5.48 10.10 -15.26
C VAL A 53 6.74 9.36 -14.80
N HIS A 54 6.59 8.11 -14.36
CA HIS A 54 7.68 7.19 -14.05
C HIS A 54 7.45 5.85 -14.75
N PRO A 55 8.52 5.12 -15.14
CA PRO A 55 8.37 3.83 -15.81
C PRO A 55 7.61 2.82 -14.94
N VAL A 56 6.63 2.15 -15.53
CA VAL A 56 5.90 1.04 -14.90
C VAL A 56 6.46 -0.28 -15.40
N TYR A 57 6.75 -1.19 -14.48
CA TYR A 57 7.43 -2.45 -14.79
C TYR A 57 6.44 -3.62 -14.76
N TYR A 58 6.56 -4.48 -15.76
CA TYR A 58 5.79 -5.71 -15.86
C TYR A 58 6.72 -6.89 -16.13
N LEU A 59 6.23 -8.10 -15.87
CA LEU A 59 6.92 -9.35 -16.11
C LEU A 59 6.07 -10.25 -17.02
N ASP A 60 6.67 -10.67 -18.14
CA ASP A 60 6.17 -11.71 -19.03
C ASP A 60 6.90 -13.03 -18.70
N THR A 61 6.17 -14.01 -18.20
CA THR A 61 6.72 -15.28 -17.70
C THR A 61 6.62 -16.41 -18.73
N ASN A 62 5.91 -16.20 -19.82
CA ASN A 62 5.61 -17.22 -20.82
C ASN A 62 6.14 -16.89 -22.24
N ALA A 63 6.72 -15.70 -22.42
CA ALA A 63 7.28 -15.16 -23.65
C ALA A 63 6.27 -14.93 -24.78
N ASP A 64 5.01 -14.63 -24.46
CA ASP A 64 3.97 -14.25 -25.42
C ASP A 64 3.93 -12.73 -25.72
N GLY A 65 4.77 -11.94 -25.04
CA GLY A 65 4.85 -10.49 -25.17
C GLY A 65 3.77 -9.74 -24.40
N GLN A 66 2.98 -10.42 -23.56
CA GLN A 66 1.98 -9.82 -22.68
C GLN A 66 2.45 -9.84 -21.22
N ALA A 67 1.99 -8.86 -20.45
CA ALA A 67 2.30 -8.78 -19.03
C ALA A 67 1.50 -9.81 -18.23
N ASP A 68 2.18 -10.77 -17.60
CA ASP A 68 1.56 -11.68 -16.63
C ASP A 68 1.46 -11.03 -15.24
N TYR A 69 2.44 -10.20 -14.88
CA TYR A 69 2.50 -9.51 -13.59
C TYR A 69 2.89 -8.04 -13.73
N HIS A 70 2.32 -7.19 -12.88
CA HIS A 70 2.85 -5.88 -12.55
C HIS A 70 3.92 -6.01 -11.45
N LEU A 71 5.03 -5.25 -11.54
CA LEU A 71 6.12 -5.29 -10.56
C LEU A 71 6.14 -4.01 -9.72
N ALA A 72 5.83 -4.14 -8.42
CA ALA A 72 5.88 -3.05 -7.47
C ALA A 72 7.26 -3.00 -6.79
N PHE A 73 8.18 -2.25 -7.41
CA PHE A 73 9.51 -1.95 -6.87
C PHE A 73 9.51 -0.83 -5.82
N GLY A 74 8.37 -0.18 -5.57
CA GLY A 74 8.23 0.99 -4.70
C GLY A 74 8.54 2.29 -5.42
N PRO A 75 8.85 3.37 -4.68
CA PRO A 75 9.08 4.67 -5.27
C PRO A 75 10.17 4.61 -6.33
N TYR A 76 10.03 5.37 -7.42
CA TYR A 76 11.03 5.38 -8.50
C TYR A 76 12.41 5.86 -8.02
N TRP A 77 12.47 6.64 -6.94
CA TRP A 77 13.69 7.10 -6.28
C TRP A 77 14.24 6.11 -5.25
N TYR A 78 13.51 5.04 -4.94
CA TYR A 78 13.99 4.01 -4.03
C TYR A 78 15.19 3.30 -4.63
N GLN A 79 16.30 3.33 -3.88
CA GLN A 79 17.50 2.61 -4.23
C GLN A 79 17.81 1.58 -3.13
N PRO A 80 17.86 0.28 -3.47
CA PRO A 80 18.14 -0.75 -2.47
C PRO A 80 19.60 -0.69 -2.03
N ALA A 81 19.84 -0.81 -0.72
CA ALA A 81 21.19 -0.84 -0.15
C ALA A 81 22.05 -2.02 -0.65
N SER A 82 21.43 -3.05 -1.23
CA SER A 82 22.12 -4.21 -1.81
C SER A 82 22.90 -3.91 -3.10
N GLY A 83 22.66 -2.74 -3.72
CA GLY A 83 23.19 -2.41 -5.03
C GLY A 83 22.45 -3.06 -6.20
N ALA A 84 21.30 -3.71 -5.96
CA ALA A 84 20.40 -4.13 -7.03
C ALA A 84 20.02 -2.91 -7.89
N LYS A 85 19.96 -3.11 -9.21
CA LYS A 85 19.63 -2.06 -10.18
C LYS A 85 18.27 -2.36 -10.80
N TRP A 86 17.56 -1.31 -11.17
CA TRP A 86 16.36 -1.42 -12.00
C TRP A 86 16.68 -2.21 -13.28
N PRO A 87 15.82 -3.16 -13.66
CA PRO A 87 16.07 -4.00 -14.82
C PRO A 87 15.79 -3.25 -16.14
N GLU A 88 16.42 -3.68 -17.23
CA GLU A 88 16.22 -3.12 -18.57
C GLU A 88 15.07 -3.84 -19.31
N ALA A 89 14.41 -3.14 -20.25
CA ALA A 89 13.38 -3.75 -21.09
C ALA A 89 13.95 -4.93 -21.91
N GLY A 90 13.25 -6.06 -21.91
CA GLY A 90 13.71 -7.30 -22.56
C GLY A 90 14.69 -8.12 -21.72
N GLN A 91 15.13 -7.63 -20.55
CA GLN A 91 15.98 -8.42 -19.66
C GLN A 91 15.19 -9.55 -19.01
N THR A 92 15.73 -10.77 -19.05
CA THR A 92 15.21 -11.87 -18.22
C THR A 92 15.70 -11.73 -16.79
N VAL A 93 14.78 -11.76 -15.83
CA VAL A 93 15.07 -11.63 -14.40
C VAL A 93 14.34 -12.68 -13.58
N THR A 94 14.87 -12.98 -12.39
CA THR A 94 14.19 -13.76 -11.34
C THR A 94 13.78 -12.84 -10.21
N ILE A 95 12.49 -12.82 -9.89
CA ILE A 95 11.88 -12.03 -8.81
C ILE A 95 11.45 -12.96 -7.70
N ALA A 96 11.79 -12.62 -6.45
CA ALA A 96 11.10 -13.14 -5.28
C ALA A 96 10.28 -12.02 -4.64
N GLY A 97 9.02 -12.29 -4.30
CA GLY A 97 8.11 -11.25 -3.82
C GLY A 97 6.80 -11.78 -3.27
N ALA A 98 5.91 -10.87 -2.89
CA ALA A 98 4.56 -11.18 -2.42
C ALA A 98 3.52 -10.91 -3.51
N LEU A 99 2.65 -11.88 -3.80
CA LEU A 99 1.57 -11.77 -4.78
C LEU A 99 0.38 -11.00 -4.22
N ASN A 100 -0.02 -9.95 -4.90
CA ASN A 100 -1.31 -9.29 -4.77
C ASN A 100 -2.15 -9.59 -6.02
N ASP A 101 -3.12 -10.50 -5.87
CA ASP A 101 -3.99 -11.00 -6.93
C ASP A 101 -5.30 -10.20 -7.08
N PHE A 102 -5.48 -9.10 -6.32
CA PHE A 102 -6.65 -8.24 -6.43
C PHE A 102 -6.60 -7.27 -7.63
N MET A 103 -5.47 -7.19 -8.35
CA MET A 103 -5.29 -6.32 -9.52
C MET A 103 -5.19 -7.15 -10.81
N THR A 104 -5.38 -6.50 -11.96
CA THR A 104 -5.23 -7.14 -13.28
C THR A 104 -4.31 -6.29 -14.18
N PRO A 105 -3.13 -6.81 -14.59
CA PRO A 105 -2.53 -8.07 -14.14
C PRO A 105 -2.26 -8.07 -12.62
N PRO A 106 -2.16 -9.24 -11.98
CA PRO A 106 -1.78 -9.32 -10.57
C PRO A 106 -0.41 -8.65 -10.35
N SER A 107 -0.17 -8.14 -9.15
CA SER A 107 1.06 -7.42 -8.84
C SER A 107 1.95 -8.19 -7.89
N ILE A 108 3.25 -8.17 -8.14
CA ILE A 108 4.27 -8.71 -7.24
C ILE A 108 4.94 -7.55 -6.53
N ILE A 109 4.90 -7.55 -5.20
CA ILE A 109 5.73 -6.65 -4.38
C ILE A 109 7.13 -7.26 -4.35
N VAL A 110 8.10 -6.57 -4.95
CA VAL A 110 9.45 -7.13 -5.17
C VAL A 110 10.27 -7.08 -3.89
N PHE A 111 10.71 -8.24 -3.40
CA PHE A 111 11.62 -8.38 -2.25
C PHE A 111 13.05 -8.67 -2.71
N GLU A 112 13.24 -9.49 -3.73
CA GLU A 112 14.54 -9.80 -4.32
C GLU A 112 14.47 -9.73 -5.86
N LEU A 113 15.54 -9.22 -6.45
CA LEU A 113 15.73 -9.16 -7.90
C LEU A 113 17.08 -9.81 -8.23
N ASN A 114 17.05 -10.90 -9.00
CA ASN A 114 18.23 -11.69 -9.37
C ASN A 114 19.08 -12.14 -8.16
N GLY A 115 18.41 -12.51 -7.06
CA GLY A 115 19.06 -12.92 -5.80
C GLY A 115 19.67 -11.78 -4.98
N LEU A 116 19.54 -10.52 -5.42
CA LEU A 116 19.89 -9.35 -4.63
C LEU A 116 18.65 -8.82 -3.92
N LYS A 117 18.78 -8.53 -2.63
CA LYS A 117 17.69 -7.95 -1.82
C LYS A 117 17.28 -6.60 -2.38
N TRP A 118 16.04 -6.46 -2.84
CA TRP A 118 15.45 -5.17 -3.16
C TRP A 118 14.94 -4.49 -1.90
N ARG A 119 14.18 -5.20 -1.06
CA ARG A 119 13.71 -4.73 0.25
C ARG A 119 13.52 -5.92 1.16
N GLU A 120 13.51 -5.69 2.47
CA GLU A 120 13.13 -6.76 3.40
C GLU A 120 11.64 -7.10 3.22
N PRO A 121 11.27 -8.39 3.17
CA PRO A 121 9.89 -8.80 3.36
C PRO A 121 9.42 -8.22 4.70
N VAL A 122 8.29 -7.53 4.71
CA VAL A 122 7.74 -7.03 5.97
C VAL A 122 7.27 -8.27 6.74
N GLU A 123 8.08 -8.73 7.71
CA GLU A 123 7.86 -9.94 8.52
C GLU A 123 6.49 -9.91 9.22
N PHE A 124 5.97 -8.71 9.44
CA PHE A 124 4.62 -8.48 9.93
C PHE A 124 3.87 -7.59 8.95
N GLY A 125 3.18 -8.19 7.97
CA GLY A 125 2.43 -7.48 6.93
C GLY A 125 1.64 -6.29 7.47
N MET A 126 2.04 -5.05 7.15
CA MET A 126 1.42 -3.82 7.66
C MET A 126 1.07 -3.82 9.17
N PHE A 127 1.70 -4.64 10.02
CA PHE A 127 1.42 -4.67 11.46
C PHE A 127 2.04 -3.48 12.19
N GLY A 128 2.97 -2.77 11.54
CA GLY A 128 3.32 -1.41 11.93
C GLY A 128 2.12 -0.46 11.95
N TRP A 129 1.01 -0.81 11.28
CA TRP A 129 -0.24 -0.05 11.32
C TRP A 129 -1.25 -0.51 12.39
N ASN A 130 -1.19 -1.74 12.90
CA ASN A 130 -2.32 -2.32 13.64
C ASN A 130 -1.99 -3.07 14.95
N GLY A 131 -0.74 -3.18 15.43
CA GLY A 131 -0.56 -4.04 16.61
C GLY A 131 0.77 -4.10 17.34
N HIS A 132 1.69 -3.15 17.16
CA HIS A 132 2.69 -2.94 18.21
C HIS A 132 2.09 -2.12 19.34
N ASP A 133 2.55 -2.37 20.58
CA ASP A 133 2.28 -1.59 21.79
C ASP A 133 2.05 -0.14 21.40
N PRO A 134 0.94 0.46 21.84
CA PRO A 134 0.34 1.54 21.13
C PRO A 134 1.41 2.57 20.81
N TRP A 135 1.44 3.00 19.56
CA TRP A 135 2.07 4.26 19.12
C TRP A 135 1.52 5.49 19.91
N GLU A 136 0.87 5.25 21.06
CA GLU A 136 0.57 6.15 22.14
C GLU A 136 1.86 6.80 22.64
N ALA A 137 1.92 8.10 22.36
CA ALA A 137 2.57 9.11 23.18
C ALA A 137 4.11 9.17 23.23
N HIS A 138 4.84 8.21 22.66
CA HIS A 138 6.30 8.33 22.55
C HIS A 138 6.69 9.06 21.26
N GLY A 139 7.65 9.98 21.36
CA GLY A 139 8.09 10.86 20.27
C GLY A 139 7.71 12.32 20.50
N ASP A 140 8.67 13.21 20.25
CA ASP A 140 8.49 14.66 20.36
C ASP A 140 7.56 15.17 19.25
N THR A 141 6.80 16.23 19.57
CA THR A 141 6.09 16.97 18.52
C THR A 141 7.06 17.90 17.81
N LEU A 142 6.99 17.92 16.48
CA LEU A 142 7.84 18.73 15.63
C LEU A 142 6.99 19.60 14.70
N THR A 143 7.43 20.83 14.47
CA THR A 143 6.95 21.67 13.35
C THR A 143 8.07 21.79 12.35
N VAL A 144 7.83 21.37 11.11
CA VAL A 144 8.84 21.35 10.05
C VAL A 144 8.23 21.86 8.74
N THR A 145 9.03 22.52 7.91
CA THR A 145 8.61 23.02 6.60
C THR A 145 9.46 22.35 5.53
N GLY A 146 8.83 21.94 4.43
CA GLY A 146 9.51 21.31 3.32
C GLY A 146 8.63 21.19 2.07
N VAL A 147 9.20 20.67 1.00
CA VAL A 147 8.54 20.34 -0.26
C VAL A 147 7.96 18.93 -0.15
N VAL A 148 6.70 18.78 -0.55
CA VAL A 148 6.03 17.48 -0.54
C VAL A 148 6.48 16.63 -1.71
N LEU A 149 6.94 15.41 -1.43
CA LEU A 149 7.14 14.37 -2.42
C LEU A 149 6.01 13.36 -2.29
N ALA A 150 5.53 12.84 -3.42
CA ALA A 150 4.51 11.79 -3.42
C ALA A 150 4.99 10.58 -4.20
N ASP A 151 4.77 9.40 -3.64
CA ASP A 151 4.97 8.12 -4.30
C ASP A 151 3.61 7.46 -4.56
N THR A 152 3.27 7.32 -5.83
CA THR A 152 2.02 6.72 -6.30
C THR A 152 2.20 5.25 -6.73
N THR A 153 3.35 4.64 -6.46
CA THR A 153 3.66 3.28 -6.93
C THR A 153 2.92 2.20 -6.14
N TYR A 154 2.47 2.50 -4.92
CA TYR A 154 1.67 1.60 -4.10
C TYR A 154 0.17 1.74 -4.34
N PHE A 155 -0.61 0.85 -3.73
CA PHE A 155 -2.08 0.90 -3.75
C PHE A 155 -2.66 2.23 -3.22
N TYR A 156 -1.89 2.97 -2.41
CA TYR A 156 -2.21 4.32 -1.96
C TYR A 156 -0.98 5.22 -2.04
N THR A 157 -1.21 6.50 -2.29
CA THR A 157 -0.15 7.50 -2.34
C THR A 157 0.55 7.61 -0.98
N HIS A 158 1.86 7.38 -0.96
CA HIS A 158 2.70 7.73 0.17
C HIS A 158 3.19 9.15 -0.01
N TYR A 159 3.25 9.90 1.10
CA TYR A 159 3.70 11.28 1.10
C TYR A 159 4.96 11.38 1.92
N TYR A 160 5.87 12.22 1.48
CA TYR A 160 7.13 12.51 2.13
C TYR A 160 7.39 14.01 2.13
N LEU A 161 8.32 14.45 2.96
CA LEU A 161 8.71 15.84 3.10
C LEU A 161 10.23 15.95 2.95
N ASP A 162 10.64 16.74 1.96
CA ASP A 162 12.02 17.16 1.70
C ASP A 162 12.19 18.58 2.27
N THR A 163 13.03 18.71 3.29
CA THR A 163 13.14 19.90 4.14
C THR A 163 14.33 20.79 3.79
N ASP A 164 15.30 20.27 3.03
CA ASP A 164 16.45 21.02 2.55
C ASP A 164 16.49 21.17 1.01
N ASN A 165 15.49 20.63 0.32
CA ASN A 165 15.27 20.72 -1.11
C ASN A 165 16.40 20.08 -1.93
N ASP A 166 16.96 18.96 -1.45
CA ASP A 166 17.95 18.16 -2.16
C ASP A 166 17.34 17.03 -3.03
N GLY A 167 16.01 16.84 -2.95
CA GLY A 167 15.26 15.82 -3.66
C GLY A 167 15.14 14.49 -2.91
N LEU A 168 15.69 14.38 -1.70
CA LEU A 168 15.57 13.25 -0.79
C LEU A 168 14.61 13.61 0.36
N PRO A 169 13.83 12.63 0.87
CA PRO A 169 12.91 12.89 1.97
C PRO A 169 13.59 12.74 3.35
N GLU A 170 13.44 13.72 4.22
CA GLU A 170 13.79 13.59 5.65
C GLU A 170 12.67 12.94 6.46
N TYR A 171 11.42 13.08 6.00
CA TYR A 171 10.25 12.57 6.71
C TYR A 171 9.27 11.85 5.79
N GLN A 172 8.71 10.73 6.24
CA GLN A 172 7.46 10.20 5.70
C GLN A 172 6.27 10.87 6.40
N LEU A 173 5.29 11.36 5.65
CA LEU A 173 4.09 11.99 6.19
C LEU A 173 2.98 10.97 6.43
N GLY A 174 2.66 10.75 7.71
CA GLY A 174 1.58 9.88 8.16
C GLY A 174 0.24 10.61 8.22
N PHE A 175 -0.52 10.59 7.12
CA PHE A 175 -1.87 11.17 7.05
C PHE A 175 -2.99 10.27 7.60
N GLY A 176 -2.61 9.14 8.22
CA GLY A 176 -3.54 8.06 8.57
C GLY A 176 -3.95 7.23 7.35
N PRO A 177 -4.97 6.38 7.48
CA PRO A 177 -5.41 5.50 6.39
C PRO A 177 -5.78 6.29 5.12
N PRO A 178 -5.68 5.70 3.92
CA PRO A 178 -5.94 6.43 2.68
C PRO A 178 -7.39 6.95 2.58
N TRP A 179 -8.34 6.28 3.24
CA TRP A 179 -9.74 6.72 3.36
C TRP A 179 -9.99 7.73 4.48
N TYR A 180 -8.99 8.11 5.27
CA TYR A 180 -9.13 9.18 6.25
C TYR A 180 -9.37 10.50 5.51
N VAL A 181 -10.51 11.12 5.81
CA VAL A 181 -10.88 12.46 5.37
C VAL A 181 -10.86 13.34 6.61
N PRO A 182 -10.01 14.37 6.65
CA PRO A 182 -9.95 15.30 7.77
C PRO A 182 -11.22 16.17 7.83
N GLY A 183 -11.27 17.12 8.76
CA GLY A 183 -12.34 18.12 8.81
C GLY A 183 -12.48 18.91 7.50
N LYS A 184 -13.58 19.66 7.37
CA LYS A 184 -13.80 20.56 6.22
C LYS A 184 -12.59 21.50 6.08
N ASP A 185 -12.18 21.74 4.83
CA ASP A 185 -11.19 22.75 4.43
C ASP A 185 -9.70 22.37 4.57
N VAL A 186 -9.37 21.08 4.72
CA VAL A 186 -7.98 20.64 4.58
C VAL A 186 -7.89 19.41 3.67
N SER A 187 -6.96 19.43 2.72
CA SER A 187 -6.68 18.35 1.79
C SER A 187 -5.23 17.92 1.89
N ARG A 188 -4.92 16.71 1.42
CA ARG A 188 -3.52 16.30 1.26
C ARG A 188 -2.84 17.29 0.30
N PRO A 189 -1.59 17.67 0.56
CA PRO A 189 -0.87 18.62 -0.28
C PRO A 189 -0.50 18.00 -1.62
N ALA A 190 -0.39 18.85 -2.64
CA ALA A 190 0.03 18.40 -3.96
C ALA A 190 1.54 18.08 -3.98
N PRO A 191 2.02 17.13 -4.81
CA PRO A 191 3.46 16.93 -4.99
C PRO A 191 4.13 18.22 -5.50
N GLY A 192 5.25 18.60 -4.90
CA GLY A 192 5.96 19.86 -5.17
C GLY A 192 5.46 21.07 -4.37
N GLU A 193 4.39 20.94 -3.58
CA GLU A 193 3.91 22.01 -2.70
C GLU A 193 4.83 22.17 -1.50
N THR A 194 5.20 23.41 -1.16
CA THR A 194 5.87 23.71 0.12
C THR A 194 4.82 23.83 1.23
N VAL A 195 4.95 23.01 2.27
CA VAL A 195 4.02 22.99 3.40
C VAL A 195 4.75 23.03 4.74
N THR A 196 4.10 23.61 5.74
CA THR A 196 4.50 23.50 7.15
C THR A 196 3.65 22.43 7.82
N ILE A 197 4.28 21.36 8.29
CA ILE A 197 3.65 20.27 9.02
C ILE A 197 3.93 20.42 10.51
N PHE A 198 2.88 20.38 11.32
CA PHE A 198 2.99 20.07 12.73
C PHE A 198 2.57 18.63 12.95
N GLY A 199 3.39 17.85 13.66
CA GLY A 199 3.15 16.44 13.84
C GLY A 199 3.93 15.83 14.99
N ARG A 200 3.79 14.52 15.16
CA ARG A 200 4.58 13.73 16.10
C ARG A 200 5.61 12.91 15.34
N LEU A 201 6.87 13.03 15.73
CA LEU A 201 7.98 12.31 15.14
C LEU A 201 8.02 10.88 15.68
N HIS A 202 8.29 9.95 14.78
CA HIS A 202 8.55 8.56 15.07
C HIS A 202 9.87 8.17 14.44
N ASP A 203 10.87 7.99 15.30
CA ASP A 203 12.28 7.80 14.93
C ASP A 203 12.51 6.44 14.24
N GLU A 204 11.62 5.48 14.46
CA GLU A 204 11.70 4.14 13.90
C GLU A 204 10.56 3.92 12.90
N ASN A 205 10.90 3.94 11.62
CA ASN A 205 9.99 3.53 10.58
C ASN A 205 10.67 2.54 9.64
N MET A 206 9.91 1.54 9.21
CA MET A 206 10.38 0.43 8.37
C MET A 206 10.91 0.89 7.00
N ALA A 207 10.60 2.12 6.58
CA ALA A 207 11.07 2.71 5.34
C ALA A 207 12.49 3.32 5.41
N GLY A 208 13.13 3.32 6.58
CA GLY A 208 14.46 3.93 6.77
C GLY A 208 14.46 5.47 6.85
N VAL A 209 13.28 6.09 6.81
CA VAL A 209 13.07 7.53 6.97
C VAL A 209 12.08 7.73 8.13
N PRO A 210 12.37 8.59 9.12
CA PRO A 210 11.47 8.87 10.23
C PRO A 210 10.06 9.25 9.75
N MET A 211 9.03 8.83 10.48
CA MET A 211 7.64 9.17 10.14
C MET A 211 7.16 10.34 10.98
N LEU A 212 6.51 11.32 10.36
CA LEU A 212 5.83 12.42 11.03
C LEU A 212 4.31 12.19 10.91
N THR A 213 3.65 11.84 12.01
CA THR A 213 2.17 11.80 12.04
C THR A 213 1.63 13.21 11.91
N VAL A 214 0.79 13.47 10.92
CA VAL A 214 0.36 14.83 10.58
C VAL A 214 -0.81 15.28 11.47
N TYR A 215 -0.59 16.32 12.28
CA TYR A 215 -1.64 16.95 13.09
C TYR A 215 -2.16 18.23 12.46
N SER A 216 -1.32 19.04 11.83
CA SER A 216 -1.77 20.20 11.03
C SER A 216 -0.88 20.43 9.81
N ILE A 217 -1.47 21.04 8.78
CA ILE A 217 -0.83 21.45 7.53
C ILE A 217 -1.08 22.94 7.39
N ASN A 218 -0.02 23.74 7.27
CA ASN A 218 -0.11 25.20 7.12
C ASN A 218 -0.99 25.86 8.21
N GLY A 219 -0.91 25.33 9.44
CA GLY A 219 -1.72 25.79 10.57
C GLY A 219 -3.17 25.30 10.59
N VAL A 220 -3.64 24.61 9.56
CA VAL A 220 -4.99 24.01 9.51
C VAL A 220 -4.95 22.59 10.06
N GLN A 221 -5.81 22.30 11.03
CA GLN A 221 -5.82 21.00 11.71
C GLN A 221 -6.22 19.86 10.76
N TRP A 222 -5.33 18.89 10.59
CA TRP A 222 -5.58 17.61 9.94
C TRP A 222 -6.22 16.62 10.92
N GLN A 223 -5.61 16.48 12.10
CA GLN A 223 -6.02 15.57 13.16
C GLN A 223 -5.88 16.30 14.52
N ASN A 224 -6.75 15.97 15.47
CA ASN A 224 -6.57 16.42 16.85
C ASN A 224 -5.35 15.70 17.49
N PRO A 225 -4.28 16.41 17.91
CA PRO A 225 -3.09 15.82 18.51
C PRO A 225 -3.35 15.14 19.87
N PHE A 226 -4.45 15.51 20.54
CA PHE A 226 -4.92 14.91 21.80
C PHE A 226 -6.12 13.99 21.60
N GLY A 227 -6.58 13.84 20.35
CA GLY A 227 -7.67 12.94 20.01
C GLY A 227 -7.17 11.50 19.92
N PRO A 228 -8.08 10.52 19.96
CA PRO A 228 -7.74 9.15 19.60
C PRO A 228 -7.15 9.14 18.19
N ALA A 229 -6.21 8.22 17.95
CA ALA A 229 -5.57 8.13 16.64
C ALA A 229 -6.63 7.94 15.53
N PRO A 230 -6.45 8.50 14.32
CA PRO A 230 -7.46 8.46 13.26
C PRO A 230 -7.65 7.06 12.71
N TRP A 231 -6.62 6.22 12.82
CA TRP A 231 -6.68 4.79 12.58
C TRP A 231 -7.29 4.03 13.74
N ALA A 232 -7.58 4.64 14.88
CA ALA A 232 -8.37 4.04 15.95
C ALA A 232 -9.86 4.38 15.84
N GLY A 233 -10.27 5.12 14.79
CA GLY A 233 -11.63 5.41 14.29
C GLY A 233 -12.79 5.13 15.24
N SER A 234 -12.72 5.52 16.51
CA SER A 234 -13.63 5.03 17.57
C SER A 234 -13.94 3.50 17.56
N TRP A 235 -13.18 2.64 16.86
CA TRP A 235 -13.49 1.22 16.62
C TRP A 235 -12.80 0.30 17.62
N MET A 236 -11.74 0.77 18.28
CA MET A 236 -10.99 -0.01 19.27
C MET A 236 -10.71 0.71 20.60
N HIS A 237 -11.28 1.89 20.85
CA HIS A 237 -11.15 2.57 22.14
C HIS A 237 -12.47 2.52 22.92
N ARG A 238 -12.83 1.34 23.39
CA ARG A 238 -13.80 1.23 24.48
C ARG A 238 -13.24 0.34 25.57
N ASP A 239 -13.60 0.66 26.80
CA ASP A 239 -13.21 -0.09 27.99
C ASP A 239 -13.58 -1.56 27.82
N ARG A 240 -12.85 -2.44 28.50
CA ARG A 240 -13.07 -3.89 28.46
C ARG A 240 -14.53 -4.31 28.74
N ASP A 241 -15.29 -3.43 29.39
CA ASP A 241 -16.65 -3.65 29.85
C ASP A 241 -17.71 -3.23 28.80
N ASP A 242 -17.30 -2.62 27.69
CA ASP A 242 -18.19 -2.17 26.62
C ASP A 242 -18.31 -3.20 25.48
N SER A 243 -19.54 -3.37 24.98
CA SER A 243 -19.77 -4.05 23.71
C SER A 243 -19.61 -3.08 22.54
N ALA A 244 -18.93 -3.48 21.47
CA ALA A 244 -18.74 -2.67 20.27
C ALA A 244 -19.41 -3.33 19.06
N ARG A 245 -20.10 -2.55 18.23
CA ARG A 245 -20.55 -2.97 16.89
C ARG A 245 -19.73 -2.22 15.86
N VAL A 246 -19.05 -2.96 14.98
CA VAL A 246 -18.32 -2.41 13.84
C VAL A 246 -19.21 -2.57 12.62
N PHE A 247 -19.69 -1.45 12.10
CA PHE A 247 -20.59 -1.41 10.95
C PHE A 247 -19.78 -1.39 9.64
N CYS A 248 -20.36 -2.00 8.61
CA CYS A 248 -19.83 -1.89 7.25
C CYS A 248 -19.95 -0.44 6.76
N VAL A 249 -18.93 0.06 6.07
CA VAL A 249 -18.83 1.49 5.67
C VAL A 249 -19.98 1.90 4.73
N ASN A 250 -20.51 0.97 3.94
CA ASN A 250 -21.57 1.20 2.96
C ASN A 250 -22.93 0.60 3.36
N ASP A 251 -23.02 -0.05 4.51
CA ASP A 251 -24.27 -0.68 4.97
C ASP A 251 -24.34 -0.66 6.51
N SER A 252 -25.11 0.29 7.04
CA SER A 252 -25.32 0.44 8.49
C SER A 252 -26.17 -0.67 9.11
N SER A 253 -26.76 -1.57 8.30
CA SER A 253 -27.46 -2.76 8.79
C SER A 253 -26.53 -3.96 8.96
N ASN A 254 -25.35 -3.93 8.35
CA ASN A 254 -24.35 -4.98 8.42
C ASN A 254 -23.26 -4.60 9.43
N TRP A 255 -23.09 -5.41 10.48
CA TRP A 255 -22.11 -5.15 11.53
C TRP A 255 -21.55 -6.45 12.14
N ILE A 256 -20.38 -6.36 12.76
CA ILE A 256 -19.82 -7.38 13.65
C ILE A 256 -19.79 -6.85 15.09
N GLN A 257 -20.27 -7.64 16.06
CA GLN A 257 -20.27 -7.25 17.48
C GLN A 257 -19.15 -7.95 18.23
N PHE A 258 -18.34 -7.15 18.91
CA PHE A 258 -17.37 -7.61 19.88
C PHE A 258 -18.00 -7.47 21.28
N PRO A 259 -18.26 -8.57 21.99
CA PRO A 259 -18.70 -8.50 23.37
C PRO A 259 -17.56 -8.02 24.28
N PRO A 260 -17.88 -7.55 25.51
CA PRO A 260 -16.89 -7.18 26.52
C PRO A 260 -15.82 -8.27 26.70
N GLY A 261 -14.56 -7.86 26.88
CA GLY A 261 -13.42 -8.76 27.14
C GLY A 261 -12.77 -9.45 25.93
N ASN A 262 -13.29 -9.25 24.71
CA ASN A 262 -12.71 -9.86 23.49
C ASN A 262 -11.62 -9.03 22.80
N MET A 263 -11.35 -7.81 23.25
CA MET A 263 -10.28 -6.95 22.71
C MET A 263 -9.11 -6.92 23.69
N GLY A 264 -8.05 -7.67 23.38
CA GLY A 264 -6.72 -7.61 24.00
C GLY A 264 -6.64 -7.86 25.52
N ARG A 265 -6.29 -9.08 25.94
CA ARG A 265 -5.77 -9.28 27.31
C ARG A 265 -4.39 -8.63 27.42
N ARG A 266 -4.25 -7.54 28.17
CA ARG A 266 -2.97 -7.24 28.82
C ARG A 266 -2.65 -8.43 29.74
N HIS A 267 -1.65 -9.22 29.37
CA HIS A 267 -1.04 -10.19 30.28
C HIS A 267 -0.33 -9.41 31.40
N GLY A 268 -1.08 -9.02 32.41
CA GLY A 268 -0.51 -8.59 33.68
C GLY A 268 0.11 -9.81 34.35
N MET A 269 1.44 -9.82 34.46
CA MET A 269 2.15 -10.66 35.42
C MET A 269 1.66 -10.28 36.82
N GLY A 270 1.14 -11.27 37.53
CA GLY A 270 1.05 -11.24 39.00
C GLY A 270 2.34 -11.73 39.62
#